data_AF-X0W654-F1
#
_entry.id   AF-X0W654-F1
#
_cell.length_a   1.000
_cell.length_b   1.000
_cell.length_c   1.000
_cell.angle_alpha   90.00
_cell.angle_beta   90.00
_cell.angle_gamma   90.00
#
_symmetry.space_group_name_H-M   'P 1'
#
loop_
_entity.id
_entity.type
_entity.pdbx_description
1 polymer ?
#
loop_
_entity_poly.entity_id
_entity_poly.type
_entity_poly.pdbx_seq_one_letter_code
_entity_poly.pdbx_strand_id
1 'polypeptide(L)'
;LREENKFTYHPVLEVAFLFIGIFLTMMPALVYLETHGSTLVEKGLNEPWMIFWFTGILSSFLDNAPTYLSFFTLAQGMKLAGETVAATGITPVMLKAISLGAVFMGANTYIGNGPNFLVKAISDDSGTKMPSFLGYMIWSGLILIPTFILVTFLVFILEII
;
A
#
# COMPACT_ATOMS: atom_id res chain seq x y z
N LEU A 1 -13.79 -6.70 30.95
CA LEU A 1 -12.93 -6.74 29.75
C LEU A 1 -12.67 -5.36 29.12
N ARG A 2 -13.66 -4.58 28.65
CA ARG A 2 -13.39 -3.26 28.03
C ARG A 2 -12.92 -2.19 29.02
N GLU A 3 -13.63 -2.02 30.13
CA GLU A 3 -13.25 -1.05 31.18
C GLU A 3 -11.96 -1.45 31.91
N GLU A 4 -11.77 -2.75 32.14
CA GLU A 4 -10.54 -3.32 32.71
C GLU A 4 -9.30 -3.03 31.86
N ASN A 5 -9.47 -2.98 30.52
CA ASN A 5 -8.42 -2.62 29.56
C ASN A 5 -8.42 -1.12 29.17
N LYS A 6 -9.28 -0.30 29.79
CA LYS A 6 -9.42 1.15 29.52
C LYS A 6 -9.64 1.51 28.04
N PHE A 7 -10.26 0.64 27.25
CA PHE A 7 -10.49 0.89 25.82
C PHE A 7 -11.57 1.97 25.58
N THR A 8 -11.16 3.12 25.05
CA THR A 8 -12.07 4.19 24.59
C THR A 8 -12.39 4.03 23.09
N TYR A 9 -13.53 4.56 22.62
CA TYR A 9 -13.86 4.57 21.19
C TYR A 9 -13.17 5.70 20.42
N HIS A 10 -12.49 6.59 21.12
CA HIS A 10 -11.90 7.79 20.55
C HIS A 10 -10.85 7.48 19.45
N PRO A 11 -9.90 6.54 19.63
CA PRO A 11 -8.94 6.18 18.59
C PRO A 11 -9.58 5.61 17.32
N VAL A 12 -10.68 4.86 17.46
CA VAL A 12 -11.40 4.28 16.32
C VAL A 12 -12.08 5.37 15.50
N LEU A 13 -12.68 6.36 16.16
CA LEU A 13 -13.31 7.50 15.48
C LEU A 13 -12.26 8.36 14.76
N GLU A 14 -11.11 8.61 15.37
CA GLU A 14 -10.01 9.34 14.73
C GLU A 14 -9.55 8.68 13.43
N VAL A 15 -9.31 7.36 13.47
CA VAL A 15 -8.94 6.58 12.29
C VAL A 15 -10.05 6.63 11.23
N ALA A 16 -11.33 6.49 11.62
CA ALA A 16 -12.45 6.57 10.68
C ALA A 16 -12.52 7.93 9.96
N PHE A 17 -12.40 9.04 10.70
CA PHE A 17 -12.39 10.38 10.10
C PHE A 17 -11.15 10.61 9.20
N LEU A 18 -9.99 10.07 9.59
CA LEU A 18 -8.77 10.12 8.78
C LEU A 18 -8.99 9.44 7.42
N PHE A 19 -9.53 8.23 7.39
CA PHE A 19 -9.80 7.53 6.14
C PHE A 19 -10.85 8.25 5.28
N ILE A 20 -11.92 8.78 5.87
CA ILE A 20 -12.90 9.59 5.14
C ILE A 20 -12.21 10.79 4.47
N GLY A 21 -11.36 11.51 5.21
CA GLY A 21 -10.59 12.63 4.68
C GLY A 21 -9.67 12.22 3.53
N ILE A 22 -8.94 11.11 3.68
CA ILE A 22 -8.04 10.57 2.65
C ILE A 22 -8.83 10.18 1.39
N PHE A 23 -9.93 9.45 1.51
CA PHE A 23 -10.74 9.02 0.36
C PHE A 23 -11.43 10.18 -0.37
N LEU A 24 -11.89 11.21 0.35
CA LEU A 24 -12.46 12.39 -0.29
C LEU A 24 -11.39 13.21 -1.03
N THR A 25 -10.22 13.38 -0.42
CA THR A 25 -9.15 14.20 -1.00
C THR A 25 -8.40 13.50 -2.14
N MET A 26 -8.42 12.16 -2.22
CA MET A 26 -7.81 11.44 -3.34
C MET A 26 -8.63 11.49 -4.64
N MET A 27 -9.93 11.83 -4.60
CA MET A 27 -10.78 11.75 -5.79
C MET A 27 -10.18 12.47 -7.02
N PRO A 28 -9.66 13.71 -6.94
CA PRO A 28 -9.01 14.36 -8.08
C PRO A 28 -7.74 13.64 -8.56
N ALA A 29 -6.97 13.08 -7.62
CA ALA A 29 -5.77 12.31 -7.94
C ALA A 29 -6.11 11.00 -8.65
N LEU A 30 -7.18 10.30 -8.23
CA LEU A 30 -7.67 9.09 -8.90
C LEU A 30 -8.07 9.38 -10.34
N VAL A 31 -8.86 10.43 -10.58
CA VAL A 31 -9.23 10.85 -11.94
C VAL A 31 -8.01 11.20 -12.77
N TYR A 32 -7.02 11.86 -12.18
CA TYR A 32 -5.77 12.18 -12.86
C TYR A 32 -5.00 10.91 -13.27
N LEU A 33 -4.87 9.93 -12.36
CA LEU A 33 -4.21 8.65 -12.63
C LEU A 33 -4.94 7.85 -13.73
N GLU A 34 -6.27 7.80 -13.69
CA GLU A 34 -7.08 7.12 -14.70
C GLU A 34 -6.89 7.74 -16.09
N THR A 35 -6.85 9.07 -16.17
CA THR A 35 -6.76 9.79 -17.45
C THR A 35 -5.34 9.83 -18.02
N HIS A 36 -4.31 9.66 -17.19
CA HIS A 36 -2.90 9.79 -17.59
C HIS A 36 -2.11 8.47 -17.49
N GLY A 37 -2.77 7.34 -17.19
CA GLY A 37 -2.08 6.06 -17.05
C GLY A 37 -1.31 5.63 -18.30
N SER A 38 -1.85 5.88 -19.50
CA SER A 38 -1.17 5.58 -20.77
C SER A 38 0.15 6.35 -20.93
N THR A 39 0.24 7.57 -20.42
CA THR A 39 1.47 8.37 -20.43
C THR A 39 2.57 7.71 -19.59
N LEU A 40 2.23 7.00 -18.52
CA LEU A 40 3.22 6.26 -17.74
C LEU A 40 3.70 5.02 -18.49
N VAL A 41 2.82 4.35 -19.24
CA VAL A 41 3.18 3.24 -20.14
C VAL A 41 4.15 3.72 -21.21
N GLU A 42 3.88 4.86 -21.86
CA GLU A 42 4.78 5.47 -22.84
C GLU A 42 6.16 5.81 -22.27
N LYS A 43 6.21 6.14 -20.97
CA LYS A 43 7.45 6.40 -20.23
C LYS A 43 8.14 5.12 -19.70
N GLY A 44 7.60 3.94 -20.01
CA GLY A 44 8.19 2.65 -19.67
C GLY A 44 7.72 2.04 -18.36
N LEU A 45 6.69 2.58 -17.70
CA LEU A 45 6.05 1.94 -16.56
C LEU A 45 4.98 0.96 -17.06
N ASN A 46 5.38 -0.24 -17.45
CA ASN A 46 4.48 -1.23 -18.05
C ASN A 46 4.67 -2.66 -17.54
N GLU A 47 5.66 -2.90 -16.67
CA GLU A 47 5.96 -4.22 -16.14
C GLU A 47 5.33 -4.46 -14.75
N PRO A 48 4.78 -5.67 -14.47
CA PRO A 48 4.15 -5.98 -13.19
C PRO A 48 5.08 -5.80 -11.98
N TRP A 49 6.36 -6.16 -12.10
CA TRP A 49 7.31 -5.97 -11.00
C TRP A 49 7.52 -4.49 -10.67
N MET A 50 7.47 -3.59 -11.66
CA MET A 50 7.56 -2.15 -11.41
C MET A 50 6.34 -1.70 -10.62
N ILE A 51 5.14 -2.13 -11.06
CA ILE A 51 3.89 -1.80 -10.37
C ILE A 51 3.88 -2.32 -8.93
N PHE A 52 4.41 -3.52 -8.69
CA PHE A 52 4.58 -4.06 -7.34
C PHE A 52 5.42 -3.11 -6.45
N TRP A 53 6.57 -2.66 -6.92
CA TRP A 53 7.44 -1.75 -6.17
C TRP A 53 6.85 -0.35 -6.01
N PHE A 54 6.31 0.26 -7.07
CA PHE A 54 5.71 1.60 -6.97
C PHE A 54 4.47 1.60 -6.06
N THR A 55 3.63 0.57 -6.16
CA THR A 55 2.49 0.38 -5.26
C THR A 55 2.98 0.25 -3.82
N GLY A 56 3.98 -0.61 -3.58
CA GLY A 56 4.46 -0.83 -2.23
C GLY A 56 5.22 0.35 -1.61
N ILE A 57 5.95 1.13 -2.41
CA ILE A 57 6.57 2.38 -1.95
C ILE A 57 5.49 3.34 -1.48
N LEU A 58 4.42 3.57 -2.26
CA LEU A 58 3.33 4.44 -1.81
C LEU A 58 2.65 3.87 -0.55
N SER A 59 2.41 2.56 -0.52
CA SER A 59 1.77 1.89 0.61
C SER A 59 2.57 1.97 1.89
N SER A 60 3.90 2.12 1.79
CA SER A 60 4.76 2.32 2.95
C SER A 60 4.43 3.61 3.71
N PHE A 61 3.69 4.55 3.11
CA PHE A 61 3.41 5.86 3.70
C PHE A 61 1.94 6.28 3.74
N LEU A 62 1.03 5.62 3.01
CA LEU A 62 -0.36 6.08 2.84
C LEU A 62 -1.43 5.19 3.47
N ASP A 63 -1.13 3.92 3.78
CA ASP A 63 -2.07 2.80 4.01
C ASP A 63 -2.36 1.97 2.75
N ASN A 64 -2.66 0.68 2.93
CA ASN A 64 -2.84 -0.28 1.86
C ASN A 64 -4.12 -0.06 1.04
N ALA A 65 -5.23 0.31 1.69
CA ALA A 65 -6.51 0.52 1.01
C ALA A 65 -6.49 1.72 0.02
N PRO A 66 -6.10 2.95 0.43
CA PRO A 66 -5.98 4.08 -0.49
C PRO A 66 -4.92 3.85 -1.57
N THR A 67 -3.85 3.13 -1.25
CA THR A 67 -2.80 2.79 -2.21
C THR A 67 -3.29 1.80 -3.26
N TYR A 68 -3.98 0.73 -2.85
CA TYR A 68 -4.57 -0.24 -3.75
C TYR A 68 -5.52 0.44 -4.74
N LEU A 69 -6.41 1.31 -4.25
CA LEU A 69 -7.35 2.03 -5.09
C LEU A 69 -6.63 2.94 -6.10
N SER A 70 -5.58 3.64 -5.67
CA SER A 70 -4.79 4.52 -6.53
C SER A 70 -4.14 3.77 -7.70
N PHE A 71 -3.51 2.63 -7.42
CA PHE A 71 -2.85 1.83 -8.46
C PHE A 71 -3.83 0.98 -9.28
N PHE A 72 -4.97 0.59 -8.69
CA PHE A 72 -6.08 0.00 -9.44
C PHE A 72 -6.57 0.98 -10.50
N THR A 73 -6.92 2.21 -10.10
CA THR A 73 -7.38 3.25 -11.02
C THR A 73 -6.31 3.64 -12.05
N LEU A 74 -5.04 3.72 -11.64
CA LEU A 74 -3.93 3.92 -12.57
C LEU A 74 -3.89 2.80 -13.63
N ALA A 75 -3.99 1.54 -13.22
CA ALA A 75 -3.95 0.40 -14.14
C ALA A 75 -5.14 0.38 -15.12
N GLN A 76 -6.32 0.86 -14.71
CA GLN A 76 -7.43 1.09 -15.65
C GLN A 76 -7.05 2.11 -16.74
N GLY A 77 -6.35 3.17 -16.36
CA GLY A 77 -5.84 4.20 -17.27
C GLY A 77 -4.70 3.74 -18.18
N MET A 78 -3.90 2.77 -17.74
CA MET A 78 -2.78 2.22 -18.51
C MET A 78 -3.24 1.42 -19.75
N LYS A 79 -4.45 0.81 -19.70
CA LYS A 79 -5.05 0.06 -20.81
C LYS A 79 -4.10 -0.94 -21.48
N LEU A 80 -3.30 -1.63 -20.67
CA LEU A 80 -2.37 -2.64 -21.17
C LEU A 80 -3.12 -3.75 -21.90
N ALA A 81 -2.55 -4.24 -23.00
CA ALA A 81 -3.12 -5.33 -23.77
C ALA A 81 -3.10 -6.64 -22.95
N GLY A 82 -4.12 -7.48 -23.14
CA GLY A 82 -4.21 -8.80 -22.50
C GLY A 82 -5.64 -9.16 -22.10
N GLU A 83 -5.83 -10.41 -21.66
CA GLU A 83 -7.09 -10.83 -21.03
C GLU A 83 -7.24 -10.13 -19.67
N THR A 84 -8.40 -9.53 -19.44
CA THR A 84 -8.68 -8.73 -18.23
C THR A 84 -9.61 -9.47 -17.29
N VAL A 85 -9.50 -9.15 -15.99
CA VAL A 85 -10.37 -9.74 -14.97
C VAL A 85 -11.71 -9.00 -14.95
N ALA A 86 -12.78 -9.68 -15.33
CA ALA A 86 -14.15 -9.16 -15.30
C ALA A 86 -14.26 -7.76 -15.95
N ALA A 87 -15.06 -6.86 -15.37
CA ALA A 87 -15.24 -5.50 -15.86
C ALA A 87 -14.12 -4.52 -15.42
N THR A 88 -13.01 -5.01 -14.85
CA THR A 88 -11.97 -4.12 -14.31
C THR A 88 -11.15 -3.44 -15.41
N GLY A 89 -10.98 -4.10 -16.56
CA GLY A 89 -10.07 -3.64 -17.62
C GLY A 89 -8.58 -3.83 -17.29
N ILE A 90 -8.26 -4.59 -16.22
CA ILE A 90 -6.89 -4.82 -15.75
C ILE A 90 -6.53 -6.30 -15.90
N THR A 91 -5.30 -6.61 -16.31
CA THR A 91 -4.82 -7.98 -16.44
C THR A 91 -4.63 -8.64 -15.05
N PRO A 92 -4.79 -9.97 -14.93
CA PRO A 92 -4.60 -10.68 -13.66
C PRO A 92 -3.22 -10.43 -13.02
N VAL A 93 -2.16 -10.35 -13.85
CA VAL A 93 -0.79 -10.15 -13.36
C VAL A 93 -0.57 -8.75 -12.77
N MET A 94 -1.22 -7.73 -13.34
CA MET A 94 -1.17 -6.36 -12.81
C MET A 94 -1.96 -6.27 -11.51
N LEU A 95 -3.14 -6.89 -11.42
CA LEU A 95 -3.88 -6.98 -10.16
C LEU A 95 -3.07 -7.69 -9.08
N LYS A 96 -2.40 -8.81 -9.41
CA LYS A 96 -1.48 -9.51 -8.50
C LYS A 96 -0.38 -8.56 -8.00
N ALA A 97 0.27 -7.81 -8.89
CA ALA A 97 1.30 -6.84 -8.51
C ALA A 97 0.79 -5.75 -7.57
N ILE A 98 -0.38 -5.17 -7.86
CA ILE A 98 -1.00 -4.12 -7.03
C ILE A 98 -1.38 -4.69 -5.66
N SER A 99 -2.05 -5.84 -5.61
CA SER A 99 -2.44 -6.49 -4.35
C SER A 99 -1.23 -6.81 -3.47
N LEU A 100 -0.20 -7.44 -4.03
CA LEU A 100 1.00 -7.80 -3.27
C LEU A 100 1.76 -6.56 -2.80
N GLY A 101 1.92 -5.55 -3.65
CA GLY A 101 2.62 -4.31 -3.31
C GLY A 101 1.93 -3.56 -2.17
N ALA A 102 0.60 -3.37 -2.28
CA ALA A 102 -0.19 -2.67 -1.28
C ALA A 102 -0.19 -3.39 0.07
N VAL A 103 -0.27 -4.72 0.09
CA VAL A 103 -0.35 -5.45 1.37
C VAL A 103 1.03 -5.66 2.00
N PHE A 104 2.05 -6.05 1.22
CA PHE A 104 3.33 -6.48 1.77
C PHE A 104 4.18 -5.32 2.29
N MET A 105 4.14 -4.17 1.63
CA MET A 105 5.07 -3.07 1.92
C MET A 105 4.53 -2.04 2.92
N GLY A 106 3.25 -2.12 3.32
CA GLY A 106 2.69 -1.27 4.38
C GLY A 106 3.40 -1.42 5.73
N ALA A 107 4.10 -2.54 5.96
CA ALA A 107 4.87 -2.77 7.18
C ALA A 107 6.18 -1.97 7.27
N ASN A 108 6.63 -1.34 6.19
CA ASN A 108 7.92 -0.63 6.14
C ASN A 108 7.98 0.57 7.09
N THR A 109 6.85 1.18 7.46
CA THR A 109 6.82 2.33 8.37
C THR A 109 5.68 2.23 9.39
N TYR A 110 5.73 3.05 10.44
CA TYR A 110 4.64 3.14 11.42
C TYR A 110 3.32 3.64 10.83
N ILE A 111 3.36 4.37 9.72
CA ILE A 111 2.16 4.97 9.09
C ILE A 111 1.71 4.21 7.86
N GLY A 112 2.45 3.17 7.44
CA GLY A 112 2.13 2.41 6.23
C GLY A 112 0.90 1.50 6.38
N ASN A 113 0.42 1.26 7.61
CA ASN A 113 -0.91 0.69 7.83
C ASN A 113 -1.47 1.06 9.23
N GLY A 114 -2.80 1.00 9.36
CA GLY A 114 -3.51 1.26 10.61
C GLY A 114 -3.00 0.46 11.84
N PRO A 115 -2.82 -0.87 11.75
CA PRO A 115 -2.30 -1.66 12.87
C PRO A 115 -0.94 -1.20 13.41
N ASN A 116 0.02 -0.85 12.54
CA ASN A 116 1.34 -0.36 12.96
C ASN A 116 1.23 0.96 13.73
N PHE A 117 0.39 1.87 13.22
CA PHE A 117 0.14 3.16 13.85
C PHE A 117 -0.50 2.97 15.24
N LEU A 118 -1.47 2.06 15.35
CA LEU A 118 -2.14 1.75 16.60
C LEU A 118 -1.18 1.14 17.64
N VAL A 119 -0.33 0.19 17.23
CA VAL A 119 0.68 -0.41 18.12
C VAL A 119 1.66 0.65 18.62
N LYS A 120 2.08 1.57 17.75
CA LYS A 120 2.96 2.69 18.13
C LYS A 120 2.27 3.62 19.13
N ALA A 121 1.01 4.00 18.89
CA ALA A 121 0.24 4.85 19.80
C ALA A 121 0.04 4.22 21.19
N ILE A 122 -0.31 2.93 21.25
CA ILE A 122 -0.46 2.19 22.53
C ILE A 122 0.88 2.09 23.26
N SER A 123 1.98 1.85 22.54
CA SER A 123 3.31 1.78 23.14
C SER A 123 3.73 3.12 23.75
N ASP A 124 3.42 4.23 23.08
CA ASP A 124 3.71 5.58 23.58
C ASP A 124 2.87 5.93 24.82
N ASP A 125 1.56 5.60 24.82
CA ASP A 125 0.67 5.80 25.97
C ASP A 125 1.10 4.96 27.19
N SER A 126 1.59 3.74 26.96
CA SER A 126 2.10 2.86 28.03
C SER A 126 3.52 3.19 28.52
N GLY A 127 4.20 4.17 27.92
CA GLY A 127 5.58 4.52 28.24
C GLY A 127 6.62 3.50 27.77
N THR A 128 6.24 2.58 26.87
CA THR A 128 7.13 1.56 26.30
C THR A 128 8.00 2.19 25.22
N LYS A 129 9.33 2.07 25.35
CA LYS A 129 10.28 2.63 24.39
C LYS A 129 10.21 1.89 23.05
N MET A 130 9.69 2.56 22.04
CA MET A 130 9.73 2.12 20.64
C MET A 130 10.85 2.83 19.87
N PRO A 131 11.38 2.23 18.79
CA PRO A 131 12.28 2.93 17.86
C PRO A 131 11.69 4.25 17.36
N SER A 132 12.56 5.19 16.97
CA SER A 132 12.13 6.38 16.24
C SER A 132 11.55 6.01 14.89
N PHE A 133 10.83 6.92 14.23
CA PHE A 133 10.23 6.67 12.92
C PHE A 133 11.25 6.18 11.88
N LEU A 134 12.38 6.90 11.74
CA LEU A 134 13.48 6.48 10.87
C LEU A 134 14.17 5.21 11.37
N GLY A 135 14.32 5.05 12.69
CA GLY A 135 14.92 3.83 13.27
C GLY A 135 14.13 2.57 12.95
N TYR A 136 12.80 2.64 13.05
CA TYR A 136 11.90 1.56 12.65
C TYR A 136 11.99 1.30 11.15
N MET A 137 11.96 2.35 10.32
CA MET A 137 12.03 2.22 8.86
C MET A 137 13.32 1.55 8.38
N ILE A 138 14.46 1.88 8.99
CA ILE A 138 15.74 1.21 8.69
C ILE A 138 15.67 -0.25 9.13
N TRP A 139 15.19 -0.52 10.35
CA TRP A 139 15.11 -1.86 10.90
C TRP A 139 14.17 -2.77 10.06
N SER A 140 12.97 -2.31 9.74
CA SER A 140 11.99 -3.03 8.93
C SER A 140 12.51 -3.19 7.50
N GLY A 141 13.08 -2.14 6.90
CA GLY A 141 13.62 -2.16 5.55
C GLY A 141 14.74 -3.18 5.38
N LEU A 142 15.67 -3.27 6.34
CA LEU A 142 16.75 -4.26 6.32
C LEU A 142 16.25 -5.71 6.31
N ILE A 143 15.07 -5.97 6.89
CA ILE A 143 14.48 -7.30 6.98
C ILE A 143 13.57 -7.57 5.78
N LEU A 144 12.72 -6.61 5.42
CA LEU A 144 11.63 -6.80 4.47
C LEU A 144 12.06 -6.59 3.01
N ILE A 145 12.95 -5.63 2.72
CA ILE A 145 13.41 -5.38 1.34
C ILE A 145 14.02 -6.64 0.69
N PRO A 146 14.87 -7.43 1.36
CA PRO A 146 15.33 -8.72 0.81
C PRO A 146 14.18 -9.66 0.43
N THR A 147 13.12 -9.71 1.22
CA THR A 147 11.95 -10.55 0.92
C THR A 147 11.17 -10.04 -0.29
N PHE A 148 11.05 -8.73 -0.49
CA PHE A 148 10.39 -8.15 -1.66
C PHE A 148 11.20 -8.35 -2.94
N ILE A 149 12.53 -8.34 -2.84
CA ILE A 149 13.41 -8.72 -3.96
C ILE A 149 13.16 -10.20 -4.32
N LEU A 150 13.09 -11.10 -3.34
CA LEU A 150 12.78 -12.51 -3.59
C LEU A 150 11.40 -12.68 -4.23
N VAL A 151 10.37 -12.00 -3.72
CA VAL A 151 9.03 -11.98 -4.33
C VAL A 151 9.10 -11.49 -5.77
N THR A 152 9.88 -10.44 -6.04
CA THR A 152 10.06 -9.92 -7.40
C THR A 152 10.58 -11.00 -8.34
N PHE A 153 11.64 -11.69 -7.96
CA PHE A 153 12.21 -12.75 -8.78
C PHE A 153 11.28 -13.95 -8.93
N LEU A 154 10.73 -14.46 -7.84
CA LEU A 154 9.93 -15.69 -7.86
C LEU A 154 8.58 -15.52 -8.56
N VAL A 155 7.92 -14.37 -8.39
CA VAL A 155 6.55 -14.13 -8.87
C VAL A 155 6.53 -13.45 -10.24
N PHE A 156 7.41 -12.47 -10.49
CA PHE A 156 7.30 -11.61 -11.67
C PHE A 156 8.42 -11.80 -12.70
N ILE A 157 9.57 -12.39 -12.35
CA ILE A 157 10.67 -12.63 -13.29
C ILE A 157 10.75 -14.10 -13.70
N LEU A 158 10.66 -15.01 -12.73
CA LEU A 158 10.77 -16.45 -12.95
C LEU A 158 9.39 -17.13 -13.08
N GLU A 159 8.31 -16.44 -12.71
CA GLU A 159 6.92 -16.93 -12.81
C GLU A 159 6.69 -18.32 -12.19
N ILE A 160 7.35 -18.60 -11.07
CA ILE A 160 7.29 -19.91 -10.38
C ILE A 160 6.03 -20.03 -9.50
N ILE A 161 5.37 -18.90 -9.19
CA ILE A 161 4.22 -18.77 -8.26
C ILE A 161 3.15 -17.84 -8.84
#